data_AF-K7N287-F1
#
_entry.id   AF-K7N287-F1
#
_cell.length_a   1.000
_cell.length_b   1.000
_cell.length_c   1.000
_cell.angle_alpha   90.00
_cell.angle_beta   90.00
_cell.angle_gamma   90.00
#
_symmetry.space_group_name_H-M   'P 1'
#
loop_
_entity.id
_entity.type
_entity.pdbx_description
1 polymer ?
#
loop_
_entity_poly.entity_id
_entity_poly.type
_entity_poly.pdbx_seq_one_letter_code
_entity_poly.pdbx_strand_id
1 'polypeptide(L)'
;MVQSYFKKATLLRVTECLEMAMYSVFPVVRYQSERTCHVSYCPLLGEFKCECLRMESTWLPCHHIIIVLLALHFTEFPESLLLDRWNKYAKEQICGTYVDGSSFWNSQLHAKYATLVPISR
;
A
#
# COMPACT_ATOMS: atom_id res chain seq x y z
N MET A 1 -1.28 -4.37 12.85
CA MET A 1 -1.95 -4.16 11.54
C MET A 1 -1.02 -4.49 10.36
N VAL A 2 0.25 -4.09 10.40
CA VAL A 2 1.22 -4.38 9.33
C VAL A 2 1.48 -5.89 9.17
N GLN A 3 1.77 -6.61 10.26
CA GLN A 3 2.05 -8.07 10.18
C GLN A 3 0.93 -8.89 9.54
N SER A 4 -0.35 -8.57 9.81
CA SER A 4 -1.48 -9.31 9.22
C SER A 4 -1.62 -9.09 7.72
N TYR A 5 -1.16 -7.93 7.22
CA TYR A 5 -1.15 -7.62 5.80
C TYR A 5 -0.16 -8.55 5.08
N PHE A 6 1.09 -8.60 5.56
CA PHE A 6 2.13 -9.45 4.97
C PHE A 6 1.89 -10.95 5.15
N LYS A 7 1.18 -11.39 6.20
CA LYS A 7 0.84 -12.81 6.41
C LYS A 7 0.06 -13.46 5.26
N LYS A 8 -0.67 -12.69 4.44
CA LYS A 8 -1.36 -13.26 3.25
C LYS A 8 -0.40 -13.44 2.07
N ALA A 9 0.64 -12.62 2.00
CA ALA A 9 1.67 -12.71 0.97
C ALA A 9 2.46 -14.01 1.09
N THR A 10 2.66 -14.56 2.30
CA THR A 10 3.35 -15.84 2.50
C THR A 10 2.63 -17.05 1.87
N LEU A 11 1.35 -16.90 1.51
CA LEU A 11 0.58 -17.93 0.79
C LEU A 11 0.60 -17.72 -0.73
N LEU A 12 1.40 -16.78 -1.24
CA LEU A 12 1.54 -16.49 -2.64
C LEU A 12 2.96 -16.82 -3.09
N ARG A 13 3.11 -17.17 -4.38
CA ARG A 13 4.42 -17.27 -5.02
C ARG A 13 4.37 -16.72 -6.43
N VAL A 14 5.48 -16.13 -6.87
CA VAL A 14 5.72 -15.86 -8.29
C VAL A 14 6.11 -17.18 -8.95
N THR A 15 5.53 -17.47 -10.11
CA THR A 15 5.85 -18.71 -10.85
C THR A 15 6.93 -18.52 -11.89
N GLU A 16 6.92 -17.37 -12.55
CA GLU A 16 7.85 -17.04 -13.62
C GLU A 16 7.95 -15.51 -13.78
N CYS A 17 8.90 -15.08 -14.61
CA CYS A 17 9.06 -13.71 -15.08
C CYS A 17 8.95 -13.72 -16.60
N LEU A 18 7.90 -13.10 -17.12
CA LEU A 18 7.67 -12.97 -18.56
C LEU A 18 8.16 -11.59 -18.99
N GLU A 19 9.36 -11.53 -19.55
CA GLU A 19 9.95 -10.28 -20.03
C GLU A 19 9.38 -9.88 -21.39
N MET A 20 8.92 -8.63 -21.49
CA MET A 20 8.47 -8.01 -22.73
C MET A 20 9.34 -6.79 -23.03
N ALA A 21 9.13 -6.12 -24.17
CA ALA A 21 10.00 -5.04 -24.61
C ALA A 21 10.13 -3.86 -23.63
N MET A 22 9.06 -3.54 -22.89
CA MET A 22 8.99 -2.34 -22.03
C MET A 22 8.59 -2.64 -20.58
N TYR A 23 8.11 -3.85 -20.31
CA TYR A 23 7.61 -4.26 -18.99
C TYR A 23 7.79 -5.75 -18.81
N SER A 24 7.74 -6.19 -17.56
CA SER A 24 7.75 -7.61 -17.18
C SER A 24 6.42 -7.99 -16.55
N VAL A 25 5.95 -9.21 -16.82
CA VAL A 25 4.73 -9.75 -16.23
C VAL A 25 5.09 -10.92 -15.32
N PHE A 26 4.54 -10.90 -14.11
CA PHE A 26 4.75 -11.87 -13.06
C PHE A 26 3.43 -12.56 -12.74
N PRO A 27 3.24 -13.82 -13.16
CA PRO A 27 2.08 -14.61 -12.73
C PRO A 27 2.27 -15.02 -11.27
N VAL A 28 1.33 -14.59 -10.43
CA VAL A 28 1.29 -14.85 -9.00
C VAL A 28 0.15 -15.82 -8.71
N VAL A 29 0.49 -16.96 -8.12
CA VAL A 29 -0.48 -17.98 -7.71
C VAL A 29 -0.54 -18.06 -6.19
N ARG A 30 -1.74 -18.33 -5.70
CA ARG A 30 -1.97 -18.63 -4.28
C ARG A 30 -1.90 -20.12 -4.04
N TYR A 31 -1.15 -20.54 -3.02
CA TYR A 31 -1.14 -21.93 -2.57
C TYR A 31 -2.57 -22.39 -2.29
N GLN A 32 -2.94 -23.55 -2.83
CA GLN A 32 -4.28 -24.15 -2.74
C GLN A 32 -5.38 -23.39 -3.50
N SER A 33 -5.02 -22.57 -4.48
CA SER A 33 -5.97 -21.95 -5.41
C SER A 33 -5.49 -22.11 -6.85
N GLU A 34 -6.43 -22.38 -7.75
CA GLU A 34 -6.17 -22.40 -9.20
C GLU A 34 -6.19 -20.98 -9.81
N ARG A 35 -6.50 -19.95 -9.02
CA ARG A 35 -6.55 -18.58 -9.52
C ARG A 35 -5.15 -17.98 -9.54
N THR A 36 -4.68 -17.72 -10.76
CA THR A 36 -3.50 -16.90 -11.04
C THR A 36 -3.92 -15.44 -11.18
N CYS A 37 -3.10 -14.55 -10.66
CA CYS A 37 -3.22 -13.11 -10.87
C CYS A 37 -1.92 -12.61 -11.46
N HIS A 38 -1.99 -11.75 -12.47
CA HIS A 38 -0.81 -11.16 -13.06
C HIS A 38 -0.50 -9.80 -12.45
N VAL A 39 0.79 -9.58 -12.25
CA VAL A 39 1.35 -8.28 -11.87
C VAL A 39 2.30 -7.86 -12.96
N SER A 40 2.09 -6.68 -13.53
CA SER A 40 3.05 -6.07 -14.45
C SER A 40 3.91 -5.05 -13.74
N TYR A 41 5.16 -4.97 -14.16
CA TYR A 41 6.14 -3.99 -13.70
C TYR A 41 6.78 -3.30 -14.90
N CYS A 42 6.72 -1.97 -14.94
CA CYS A 42 7.38 -1.15 -15.94
C CYS A 42 8.61 -0.48 -15.30
N PRO A 43 9.84 -0.93 -15.62
CA PRO A 43 11.05 -0.37 -15.01
C PRO A 43 11.26 1.12 -15.33
N LEU A 44 10.86 1.57 -16.52
CA LEU A 44 11.01 2.96 -16.96
C LEU A 44 10.19 3.95 -16.13
N LEU A 45 8.99 3.55 -15.71
CA LEU A 45 8.10 4.39 -14.90
C LEU A 45 8.19 4.03 -13.40
N GLY A 46 8.87 2.94 -13.06
CA GLY A 46 8.83 2.35 -11.72
C GLY A 46 7.43 1.88 -11.31
N GLU A 47 6.50 1.70 -12.24
CA GLU A 47 5.09 1.43 -11.96
C GLU A 47 4.78 -0.05 -11.85
N PHE A 48 3.88 -0.39 -10.92
CA PHE A 48 3.31 -1.72 -10.76
C PHE A 48 1.80 -1.69 -11.01
N LYS A 49 1.29 -2.65 -11.77
CA LYS A 49 -0.16 -2.87 -11.94
C LYS A 49 -0.51 -4.31 -11.64
N CYS A 50 -1.65 -4.53 -11.02
CA CYS A 50 -2.11 -5.87 -10.69
C CYS A 50 -3.56 -6.05 -11.11
N GLU A 51 -3.87 -7.19 -11.74
CA GLU A 51 -5.22 -7.51 -12.20
C GLU A 51 -6.28 -7.52 -11.09
N CYS A 52 -5.87 -7.65 -9.83
CA CYS A 52 -6.83 -7.61 -8.71
C CYS A 52 -7.37 -6.21 -8.41
N LEU A 53 -6.81 -5.16 -9.00
CA LEU A 53 -7.23 -3.75 -8.91
C LEU A 53 -7.35 -3.19 -7.46
N ARG A 54 -6.69 -3.84 -6.50
CA ARG A 54 -6.73 -3.43 -5.09
C ARG A 54 -5.89 -2.18 -4.81
N MET A 55 -4.85 -1.94 -5.59
CA MET A 55 -4.01 -0.76 -5.42
C MET A 55 -4.80 0.50 -5.74
N GLU A 56 -5.67 0.42 -6.73
CA GLU A 56 -6.47 1.51 -7.29
C GLU A 56 -7.65 1.87 -6.36
N SER A 57 -8.16 0.89 -5.61
CA SER A 57 -9.29 1.08 -4.70
C SER A 57 -8.86 1.38 -3.26
N THR A 58 -7.84 0.68 -2.76
CA THR A 58 -7.37 0.83 -1.37
C THR A 58 -6.15 1.71 -1.24
N TRP A 59 -5.54 2.12 -2.36
CA TRP A 59 -4.31 2.93 -2.41
C TRP A 59 -3.14 2.29 -1.65
N LEU A 60 -3.19 0.98 -1.44
CA LEU A 60 -2.17 0.17 -0.77
C LEU A 60 -1.83 -1.03 -1.66
N PRO A 61 -0.55 -1.39 -1.81
CA PRO A 61 -0.19 -2.46 -2.73
C PRO A 61 -0.76 -3.77 -2.26
N CYS A 62 -1.50 -4.42 -3.14
CA CYS A 62 -2.07 -5.71 -2.86
C CYS A 62 -0.97 -6.74 -2.55
N HIS A 63 -1.33 -7.83 -1.86
CA HIS A 63 -0.38 -8.89 -1.53
C HIS A 63 0.34 -9.49 -2.75
N HIS A 64 -0.25 -9.44 -3.95
CA HIS A 64 0.41 -9.88 -5.19
C HIS A 64 1.58 -8.96 -5.55
N ILE A 65 1.38 -7.63 -5.53
CA ILE A 65 2.46 -6.66 -5.77
C ILE A 65 3.56 -6.83 -4.74
N ILE A 66 3.20 -7.01 -3.46
CA ILE A 66 4.19 -7.20 -2.40
C ILE A 66 5.06 -8.44 -2.65
N ILE A 67 4.49 -9.56 -3.08
CA ILE A 67 5.28 -10.75 -3.41
C ILE A 67 6.19 -10.52 -4.62
N VAL A 68 5.75 -9.75 -5.61
CA VAL A 68 6.61 -9.40 -6.75
C VAL A 68 7.76 -8.48 -6.33
N LEU A 69 7.53 -7.51 -5.44
CA LEU A 69 8.61 -6.69 -4.87
C LEU A 69 9.66 -7.55 -4.17
N LEU A 70 9.23 -8.54 -3.38
CA LEU A 70 10.13 -9.49 -2.72
C LEU A 70 10.90 -10.37 -3.72
N ALA A 71 10.22 -10.84 -4.77
CA ALA A 71 10.85 -11.65 -5.83
C ALA A 71 11.89 -10.84 -6.64
N LEU A 72 11.66 -9.54 -6.80
CA LEU A 72 12.58 -8.60 -7.45
C LEU A 72 13.65 -8.03 -6.51
N HIS A 73 13.68 -8.46 -5.24
CA HIS A 73 14.64 -8.00 -4.24
C HIS A 73 14.66 -6.47 -4.02
N PHE A 74 13.50 -5.82 -4.12
CA PHE A 74 13.39 -4.41 -3.71
C PHE A 74 13.69 -4.26 -2.22
N THR A 75 14.69 -3.45 -1.90
CA THR A 75 15.06 -3.10 -0.52
C THR A 75 14.26 -1.92 0.01
N GLU A 76 13.84 -1.04 -0.90
CA GLU A 76 13.04 0.13 -0.61
C GLU A 76 11.72 0.05 -1.37
N PHE A 77 10.71 0.70 -0.81
CA PHE A 77 9.38 0.65 -1.40
C PHE A 77 9.29 1.70 -2.53
N PRO A 78 8.89 1.31 -3.76
CA PRO A 78 8.85 2.22 -4.89
C PRO A 78 7.96 3.44 -4.64
N GLU A 79 8.40 4.63 -5.04
CA GLU A 79 7.63 5.87 -4.89
C GLU A 79 6.29 5.81 -5.62
N SER A 80 6.22 5.11 -6.76
CA SER A 80 4.97 4.87 -7.51
C SER A 80 3.87 4.18 -6.69
N LEU A 81 4.26 3.47 -5.63
CA LEU A 81 3.37 2.80 -4.70
C LEU A 81 3.14 3.63 -3.41
N LEU A 82 3.99 4.62 -3.12
CA LEU A 82 3.85 5.54 -1.98
C LEU A 82 3.03 6.77 -2.38
N LEU A 83 1.72 6.60 -2.46
CA LEU A 83 0.83 7.73 -2.70
C LEU A 83 0.92 8.74 -1.55
N ASP A 84 0.74 10.02 -1.87
CA ASP A 84 0.87 11.14 -0.92
C ASP A 84 0.11 10.92 0.39
N ARG A 85 -1.07 10.29 0.33
CA ARG A 85 -1.90 9.96 1.50
C ARG A 85 -1.19 9.05 2.51
N TRP A 86 -0.26 8.20 2.08
CA TRP A 86 0.49 7.27 2.93
C TRP A 86 1.92 7.72 3.21
N ASN A 87 2.33 8.85 2.64
CA ASN A 87 3.60 9.45 2.99
C ASN A 87 3.58 9.84 4.48
N LYS A 88 4.74 9.77 5.15
CA LYS A 88 4.87 10.22 6.55
C LYS A 88 4.45 11.69 6.73
N TYR A 89 4.53 12.48 5.66
CA TYR A 89 4.11 13.88 5.59
C TYR A 89 2.64 14.09 5.18
N ALA A 90 1.86 13.03 4.98
CA ALA A 90 0.47 13.13 4.49
C ALA A 90 -0.40 14.08 5.34
N LYS A 91 -0.20 14.08 6.66
CA LYS A 91 -0.95 14.94 7.58
C LYS A 91 -0.60 16.43 7.41
N GLU A 92 0.65 16.74 7.07
CA GLU A 92 1.14 18.11 6.93
C GLU A 92 0.53 18.75 5.69
N GLN A 93 0.43 18.00 4.58
CA GLN A 93 -0.21 18.47 3.36
C GLN A 93 -1.71 18.79 3.56
N ILE A 94 -2.40 18.03 4.42
CA ILE A 94 -3.82 18.25 4.73
C ILE A 94 -4.01 19.49 5.61
N CYS A 95 -3.10 19.76 6.55
CA CYS A 95 -3.22 20.86 7.51
C CYS A 95 -3.30 22.24 6.82
N GLY A 96 -2.57 22.43 5.72
CA GLY A 96 -2.56 23.70 4.97
C GLY A 96 -3.80 23.95 4.11
N THR A 97 -4.64 22.93 3.90
CA THR A 97 -5.82 23.03 2.99
C THR A 97 -7.11 23.47 3.67
N TYR A 98 -7.18 23.45 5.01
CA TYR A 98 -8.36 23.90 5.73
C TYR A 98 -8.27 25.39 6.03
N VAL A 99 -9.21 26.17 5.50
CA VAL A 99 -9.37 27.59 5.84
C VAL A 99 -9.54 27.68 7.36
N ASP A 100 -8.59 28.34 8.02
CA ASP A 100 -8.53 28.56 9.49
C ASP A 100 -8.15 27.34 10.37
N GLY A 101 -7.73 26.20 9.79
CA GLY A 101 -7.32 25.02 10.57
C GLY A 101 -8.44 24.36 11.41
N SER A 102 -9.66 24.88 11.33
CA SER A 102 -10.80 24.56 12.20
C SER A 102 -11.37 23.14 12.02
N SER A 103 -11.07 22.47 10.90
CA SER A 103 -11.52 21.10 10.61
C SER A 103 -10.39 20.08 10.57
N PHE A 104 -9.16 20.48 10.96
CA PHE A 104 -8.04 19.56 11.05
C PHE A 104 -8.17 18.68 12.28
N TRP A 105 -8.42 17.38 12.08
CA TRP A 105 -8.46 16.39 13.16
C TRP A 105 -7.07 16.16 13.75
N ASN A 106 -6.72 16.96 14.75
CA ASN A 106 -5.49 16.78 15.50
C ASN A 106 -5.68 15.68 16.55
N SER A 107 -5.19 14.47 16.24
CA SER A 107 -5.32 13.30 17.12
C SER A 107 -4.68 13.50 18.50
N GLN A 108 -3.62 14.30 18.61
CA GLN A 108 -3.00 14.59 19.91
C GLN A 108 -3.88 15.54 20.73
N LEU A 109 -4.48 16.54 20.09
CA LEU A 109 -5.42 17.46 20.74
C LEU A 109 -6.67 16.70 21.23
N HIS A 110 -7.27 15.87 20.38
CA HIS A 110 -8.41 15.01 20.77
C HIS A 110 -8.06 14.03 21.90
N ALA A 111 -6.85 13.45 21.91
CA ALA A 111 -6.41 12.58 23.00
C ALA A 111 -6.30 13.33 24.34
N LYS A 112 -5.80 14.56 24.34
CA LYS A 112 -5.75 15.41 25.54
C LYS A 112 -7.16 15.73 26.07
N TYR A 113 -8.10 16.07 25.20
CA TYR A 113 -9.48 16.32 25.62
C TYR A 113 -10.20 15.04 26.09
N ALA A 114 -9.91 13.88 25.49
CA ALA A 114 -10.47 12.60 25.94
C ALA A 114 -10.05 12.26 27.37
N THR A 115 -8.85 12.65 27.81
CA THR A 115 -8.42 12.49 29.21
C THR A 115 -9.02 13.51 30.18
N LEU A 116 -9.62 14.59 29.65
CA LEU A 116 -10.26 15.65 30.43
C LEU A 116 -11.77 15.45 30.59
N VAL A 117 -12.39 14.48 29.91
CA VAL A 117 -13.78 14.11 30.20
C VAL A 117 -13.81 13.66 31.66
N PRO A 118 -14.45 14.42 32.57
CA PRO A 118 -14.47 14.05 33.96
C PRO A 118 -15.14 12.68 34.07
N ILE A 119 -14.63 11.86 34.97
CA ILE A 119 -15.40 10.76 35.55
C ILE A 119 -16.56 11.42 36.30
N SER A 120 -17.58 11.89 35.58
CA SER A 120 -18.87 12.28 36.14
C SER A 120 -19.64 10.98 36.35
N ARG A 121 -19.31 10.31 37.45
CA ARG A 121 -20.15 9.30 38.08
C ARG A 121 -21.00 9.97 39.16
#